data_AF-A0A098E5T0-F1
#
_entry.id   AF-A0A098E5T0-F1
#
_cell.length_a   1.000
_cell.length_b   1.000
_cell.length_c   1.000
_cell.angle_alpha   90.00
_cell.angle_beta   90.00
_cell.angle_gamma   90.00
#
_symmetry.space_group_name_H-M   'P 1'
#
loop_
_entity.id
_entity.type
_entity.pdbx_description
1 polymer ?
#
loop_
_entity_poly.entity_id
_entity_poly.type
_entity_poly.pdbx_seq_one_letter_code
_entity_poly.pdbx_strand_id
1 'polypeptide(L)' 'MQVKCELDTNKYQIGIRVTDNEFKKINFVKDEFHGEWNYKIIPN' A
#
# COMPACT_ATOMS: atom_id res chain seq x y z
N MET A 1 6.21 -22.28 -19.94
CA MET A 1 5.78 -21.44 -18.79
C MET A 1 4.32 -21.10 -18.99
N GLN A 2 3.45 -21.39 -18.03
CA GLN A 2 2.03 -21.04 -18.11
C GLN A 2 1.73 -19.94 -17.10
N VAL A 3 1.15 -18.85 -17.57
CA VAL A 3 0.67 -17.76 -16.72
C VAL A 3 -0.67 -18.18 -16.12
N LYS A 4 -0.81 -18.03 -14.80
CA LYS A 4 -2.08 -18.25 -14.09
C LYS A 4 -2.66 -16.89 -13.71
N CYS A 5 -3.93 -16.68 -14.02
CA CYS A 5 -4.69 -15.50 -13.64
C CYS A 5 -6.07 -15.95 -13.14
N GLU A 6 -6.57 -15.30 -12.09
CA GLU A 6 -7.93 -15.52 -11.58
C GLU A 6 -8.56 -14.17 -11.20
N LEU A 7 -9.88 -14.16 -11.11
CA LEU A 7 -10.62 -12.97 -10.70
C LEU A 7 -10.50 -12.79 -9.17
N ASP A 8 -10.06 -11.63 -8.73
CA ASP A 8 -10.17 -11.25 -7.33
C ASP A 8 -11.64 -10.94 -7.00
N THR A 9 -12.25 -11.79 -6.20
CA THR A 9 -13.66 -11.66 -5.77
C THR A 9 -13.79 -11.01 -4.39
N ASN A 10 -12.68 -10.56 -3.79
CA ASN A 10 -12.69 -9.89 -2.51
C ASN A 10 -13.44 -8.55 -2.58
N LYS A 11 -14.17 -8.24 -1.50
CA LYS A 11 -14.85 -6.96 -1.34
C LYS A 11 -13.97 -6.03 -0.51
N TYR A 12 -13.45 -4.98 -1.14
CA TYR A 12 -12.68 -3.95 -0.47
C TYR A 12 -13.58 -2.80 -0.08
N GLN A 13 -13.42 -2.32 1.16
CA GLN A 13 -14.13 -1.14 1.62
C GLN A 13 -13.61 0.09 0.91
N ILE A 14 -14.52 0.90 0.35
CA ILE A 14 -14.17 2.18 -0.26
C ILE A 14 -13.89 3.23 0.82
N GLY A 15 -12.80 3.99 0.65
CA GLY A 15 -12.58 5.24 1.38
C GLY A 15 -12.37 5.10 2.89
N ILE A 16 -11.39 4.30 3.32
CA ILE A 16 -10.97 4.28 4.73
C ILE A 16 -10.22 5.57 5.04
N ARG A 17 -10.76 6.40 5.95
CA ARG A 17 -10.07 7.59 6.44
C ARG A 17 -9.08 7.19 7.53
N VAL A 18 -7.79 7.38 7.25
CA VAL A 18 -6.71 7.18 8.20
C VAL A 18 -6.30 8.54 8.75
N THR A 19 -6.14 8.64 10.07
CA THR A 19 -5.65 9.87 10.71
C THR A 19 -4.14 9.99 10.57
N ASP A 20 -3.60 11.20 10.63
CA ASP A 20 -2.14 11.43 10.58
C ASP A 20 -1.40 10.67 11.68
N ASN A 21 -2.02 10.51 12.85
CA ASN A 21 -1.42 9.79 13.97
C ASN A 21 -1.32 8.28 13.72
N GLU A 22 -2.31 7.70 13.04
CA GLU A 22 -2.25 6.30 12.62
C GLU A 22 -1.23 6.11 11.51
N PHE A 23 -1.19 7.03 10.53
CA PHE A 23 -0.25 6.96 9.43
C PHE A 23 1.21 7.06 9.91
N LYS A 24 1.49 7.90 10.92
CA LYS A 24 2.82 8.03 11.55
C LYS A 24 3.34 6.75 12.22
N LYS A 25 2.47 5.80 12.56
CA LYS A 25 2.90 4.50 13.12
C LYS A 25 3.47 3.56 12.06
N ILE A 26 3.21 3.85 10.79
CA ILE A 26 3.73 3.09 9.65
C ILE A 26 5.14 3.59 9.38
N ASN A 27 6.11 2.68 9.35
CA ASN A 27 7.46 2.99 8.89
C ASN A 27 7.46 3.09 7.36
N PHE A 28 7.00 4.24 6.87
CA PHE A 28 6.78 4.54 5.46
C PHE A 28 7.91 5.41 4.91
N VAL A 29 8.61 4.91 3.89
CA VAL A 29 9.73 5.59 3.24
C VAL A 29 9.39 5.82 1.78
N LYS A 30 9.34 7.09 1.36
CA LYS A 30 9.16 7.47 -0.04
C LYS A 30 10.49 7.34 -0.79
N ASP A 31 10.43 6.88 -2.02
CA ASP A 31 11.58 6.92 -2.92
C ASP A 31 11.83 8.35 -3.44
N GLU A 32 13.07 8.65 -3.82
CA GLU A 32 13.42 9.95 -4.41
C GLU A 32 12.82 10.12 -5.80
N PHE A 33 12.66 9.01 -6.54
CA PHE A 33 12.03 9.01 -7.84
C PHE A 33 10.55 8.62 -7.73
N HIS A 34 9.65 9.59 -7.87
CA HIS A 34 8.19 9.42 -7.77
C HIS A 34 7.77 8.73 -6.47
N GLY A 35 8.15 9.29 -5.32
CA GLY A 35 7.85 8.77 -3.98
C GLY A 35 6.35 8.59 -3.66
N GLU A 36 5.48 9.20 -4.47
CA GLU A 36 4.03 9.01 -4.42
C GLU A 36 3.56 7.68 -5.05
N TRP A 37 4.36 7.10 -5.95
CA TRP A 37 4.14 5.77 -6.52
C TRP A 37 5.10 4.73 -5.92
N ASN A 38 6.35 5.12 -5.73
CA ASN A 38 7.44 4.27 -5.28
C ASN A 38 7.70 4.53 -3.80
N TYR A 39 7.33 3.57 -2.96
CA TYR A 39 7.55 3.67 -1.52
C TYR A 39 7.82 2.29 -0.93
N LYS A 40 8.37 2.29 0.28
CA LYS A 40 8.67 1.09 1.08
C LYS A 40 7.95 1.20 2.41
N ILE A 41 7.29 0.12 2.80
CA ILE A 41 6.76 -0.06 4.15
C ILE A 41 7.67 -1.09 4.82
N ILE A 42 8.39 -0.66 5.86
CA ILE A 42 9.39 -1.47 6.55
C ILE A 42 8.74 -2.04 7.84
N PRO A 43 9.05 -3.28 8.25
CA PRO A 43 8.64 -3.77 9.56
C PRO A 43 9.23 -2.91 10.70
N ASN A 44 8.51 -2.87 11.83
CA ASN A 44 8.97 -2.24 13.07
C ASN A 44 9.73 -3.24 13.94
#